data_AF-A0A932WKD1-F1
#
_entry.id   AF-A0A932WKD1-F1
#
_cell.length_a   1.000
_cell.length_b   1.000
_cell.length_c   1.000
_cell.angle_alpha   90.00
_cell.angle_beta   90.00
_cell.angle_gamma   90.00
#
_symmetry.space_group_name_H-M   'P 1'
#
loop_
_entity.id
_entity.type
_entity.pdbx_description
1 polymer ?
#
loop_
_entity_poly.entity_id
_entity_poly.type
_entity_poly.pdbx_seq_one_letter_code
_entity_poly.pdbx_strand_id
1 'polypeptide(L)'
;MCFLLRFQWHLFVALCSVIGFFLLIRIGFLLPLYTSSSVRANVRSSLERLSHEHGWLLSDIDLRQVSSTQIRFLYRPHLRGCDPSLCYVLMLSSHILQPCASGS
;
A
#
# COMPACT_ATOMS: atom_id res chain seq x y z
N MET A 1 43.64 1.14 -17.84
CA MET A 1 42.37 0.39 -17.97
C MET A 1 41.72 0.02 -16.62
N CYS A 2 42.45 -0.26 -15.54
CA CYS A 2 41.85 -0.60 -14.22
C CYS A 2 41.06 0.52 -13.51
N PHE A 3 41.34 1.81 -13.78
CA PHE A 3 40.68 2.91 -13.08
C PHE A 3 39.20 3.10 -13.49
N LEU A 4 38.88 2.78 -14.75
CA LEU A 4 37.51 2.86 -15.29
C LEU A 4 36.58 1.81 -14.66
N LEU A 5 37.07 0.58 -14.48
CA LEU A 5 36.32 -0.50 -13.80
C LEU A 5 36.01 -0.16 -12.34
N ARG A 6 36.96 0.49 -11.64
CA ARG A 6 36.76 0.89 -10.24
C ARG A 6 35.74 2.03 -10.11
N PHE A 7 35.77 3.00 -11.02
CA PHE A 7 34.77 4.07 -11.10
C PHE A 7 33.37 3.54 -11.45
N GLN A 8 33.29 2.58 -12.39
CA GLN A 8 32.04 1.92 -12.75
C GLN A 8 31.45 1.11 -11.58
N TRP A 9 32.28 0.45 -10.77
CA TRP A 9 31.82 -0.26 -9.58
C TRP A 9 31.20 0.67 -8.54
N HIS A 10 31.83 1.82 -8.27
CA HIS A 10 31.27 2.82 -7.35
C HIS A 10 29.94 3.39 -7.84
N LEU A 11 29.80 3.64 -9.15
CA LEU A 11 28.54 4.07 -9.74
C LEU A 11 27.45 3.01 -9.61
N PHE A 12 27.78 1.73 -9.84
CA PHE A 12 26.83 0.63 -9.68
C PHE A 12 26.35 0.50 -8.23
N VAL A 13 27.28 0.52 -7.27
CA VAL A 13 26.93 0.46 -5.84
C VAL A 13 26.10 1.67 -5.41
N ALA A 14 26.45 2.87 -5.88
CA ALA A 14 25.69 4.08 -5.60
C ALA A 14 24.26 3.98 -6.16
N LEU A 15 24.10 3.50 -7.40
CA LEU A 15 22.80 3.29 -8.02
C LEU A 15 21.96 2.25 -7.26
N CYS A 16 22.55 1.10 -6.91
CA CYS A 16 21.88 0.08 -6.11
C CYS A 16 21.47 0.59 -4.73
N SER A 17 22.32 1.39 -4.08
CA SER A 17 22.02 2.00 -2.78
C SER A 17 20.82 2.97 -2.88
N VAL A 18 20.80 3.83 -3.90
CA VAL A 18 19.67 4.75 -4.14
C VAL A 18 18.37 3.96 -4.36
N ILE A 19 18.38 2.97 -5.25
CA ILE A 19 17.20 2.13 -5.52
C ILE A 19 16.74 1.41 -4.26
N GLY A 20 17.67 0.81 -3.51
CA GLY A 20 17.39 0.11 -2.26
C GLY A 20 16.76 1.03 -1.21
N PHE A 21 17.27 2.26 -1.08
CA PHE A 21 16.72 3.26 -0.16
C PHE A 21 15.25 3.61 -0.48
N PHE A 22 14.92 3.83 -1.76
CA PHE A 22 13.53 4.10 -2.17
C PHE A 22 12.61 2.90 -1.89
N LEU A 23 13.08 1.67 -2.12
CA LEU A 23 12.32 0.47 -1.84
C LEU A 23 12.09 0.27 -0.34
N LEU A 24 13.09 0.55 0.50
CA LEU A 24 12.97 0.44 1.96
C LEU A 24 11.92 1.41 2.52
N ILE A 25 11.89 2.65 2.03
CA ILE A 25 10.84 3.61 2.42
C ILE A 25 9.46 3.08 2.04
N ARG A 26 9.31 2.55 0.81
CA ARG A 26 8.04 1.97 0.33
C ARG A 26 7.60 0.77 1.17
N ILE A 27 8.53 -0.13 1.49
CA ILE A 27 8.28 -1.32 2.32
C ILE A 27 7.86 -0.91 3.73
N GLY A 28 8.44 0.18 4.28
CA GLY A 28 8.08 0.71 5.59
C GLY A 28 6.58 0.99 5.77
N PHE A 29 5.87 1.34 4.69
CA PHE A 29 4.42 1.57 4.71
C PHE A 29 3.55 0.31 4.71
N LEU A 30 4.11 -0.86 4.38
CA LEU A 30 3.41 -2.16 4.45
C LEU A 30 3.94 -3.02 5.60
N LEU A 31 5.12 -2.70 6.12
CA LEU A 31 5.75 -3.40 7.24
C LEU A 31 4.82 -3.59 8.44
N PRO A 32 3.99 -2.61 8.88
CA PRO A 32 3.10 -2.77 10.03
C PRO A 32 2.12 -3.94 9.88
N LEU A 33 1.67 -4.21 8.65
CA LEU A 33 0.74 -5.30 8.34
C LEU A 33 1.40 -6.68 8.57
N TYR A 34 2.70 -6.77 8.36
CA TYR A 34 3.46 -8.02 8.50
C TYR A 34 4.07 -8.20 9.89
N THR A 35 4.49 -7.12 10.54
CA THR A 35 5.19 -7.19 11.84
C THR A 35 4.26 -7.22 13.03
N SER A 36 3.06 -6.62 12.95
CA SER A 36 2.15 -6.52 14.08
C SER A 36 0.87 -7.31 13.88
N SER A 37 0.66 -8.31 14.73
CA SER A 37 -0.54 -9.15 14.73
C SER A 37 -1.82 -8.36 15.03
N SER A 38 -1.72 -7.31 15.85
CA SER A 38 -2.82 -6.42 16.21
C SER A 38 -3.30 -5.57 15.03
N VAL A 39 -2.38 -4.94 14.28
CA VAL A 39 -2.75 -4.18 13.08
C VAL A 39 -3.34 -5.11 12.03
N ARG A 40 -2.77 -6.31 11.84
CA ARG A 40 -3.33 -7.30 10.93
C ARG A 40 -4.75 -7.71 11.33
N ALA A 41 -5.02 -7.95 12.61
CA ALA A 41 -6.34 -8.31 13.10
C ALA A 41 -7.34 -7.17 12.90
N ASN A 42 -6.95 -5.92 13.19
CA ASN A 42 -7.80 -4.75 12.98
C ASN A 42 -8.08 -4.50 11.49
N VAL A 43 -7.06 -4.57 10.62
CA VAL A 43 -7.24 -4.43 9.17
C VAL A 43 -8.20 -5.50 8.66
N ARG A 44 -8.03 -6.75 9.10
CA ARG A 44 -8.90 -7.86 8.71
C ARG A 44 -10.35 -7.63 9.15
N SER A 45 -10.58 -7.30 10.43
CA SER A 45 -11.93 -7.07 10.94
C SER A 45 -12.60 -5.87 10.27
N SER A 46 -11.84 -4.80 10.00
CA SER A 46 -12.35 -3.63 9.26
C SER A 46 -12.70 -3.97 7.81
N LEU A 47 -11.88 -4.78 7.11
CA LEU A 47 -12.17 -5.22 5.74
C LEU A 47 -13.36 -6.20 5.67
N GLU A 48 -13.46 -7.15 6.60
CA GLU A 48 -14.60 -8.06 6.72
C GLU A 48 -15.90 -7.26 6.97
N ARG A 49 -15.84 -6.23 7.82
CA ARG A 49 -16.96 -5.32 8.06
C ARG A 49 -17.37 -4.56 6.80
N LEU A 50 -16.41 -4.00 6.05
CA LEU A 50 -16.70 -3.33 4.77
C LEU A 50 -17.34 -4.28 3.76
N SER A 51 -16.85 -5.52 3.69
CA SER A 51 -17.42 -6.56 2.82
C SER A 51 -18.88 -6.85 3.19
N HIS A 52 -19.19 -6.96 4.49
CA HIS A 52 -20.56 -7.17 4.96
C HIS A 52 -21.48 -5.96 4.78
N GLU A 53 -20.99 -4.73 5.02
CA GLU A 53 -21.80 -3.52 4.96
C GLU A 53 -22.06 -3.04 3.53
N HIS A 54 -21.06 -3.16 2.64
CA HIS A 54 -21.12 -2.61 1.27
C HIS A 54 -21.21 -3.69 0.18
N GLY A 55 -21.08 -4.97 0.54
CA GLY A 55 -21.04 -6.08 -0.42
C GLY A 55 -19.75 -6.14 -1.24
N TRP A 56 -18.67 -5.50 -0.78
CA TRP A 56 -17.40 -5.44 -1.50
C TRP A 56 -16.64 -6.76 -1.38
N LEU A 57 -16.03 -7.19 -2.48
CA LEU A 57 -15.13 -8.34 -2.49
C LEU A 57 -13.74 -7.91 -1.99
N LEU A 58 -13.13 -8.70 -1.10
CA LEU A 58 -11.78 -8.41 -0.63
C LEU A 58 -10.74 -8.47 -1.76
N SER A 59 -11.00 -9.25 -2.81
CA SER A 59 -10.16 -9.33 -4.02
C SER A 59 -10.11 -8.04 -4.82
N ASP A 60 -11.13 -7.19 -4.67
CA ASP A 60 -11.27 -5.93 -5.40
C ASP A 60 -10.55 -4.78 -4.68
N ILE A 61 -9.93 -5.07 -3.54
CA ILE A 61 -9.27 -4.10 -2.66
C ILE A 61 -7.74 -4.24 -2.77
N ASP A 62 -7.09 -3.22 -3.31
CA ASP A 62 -5.63 -3.10 -3.39
C ASP A 62 -5.10 -2.16 -2.31
N LEU A 63 -4.45 -2.73 -1.28
CA LEU A 63 -3.88 -1.99 -0.16
C LEU A 63 -2.67 -1.17 -0.61
N ARG A 64 -2.75 0.16 -0.49
CA ARG A 64 -1.66 1.08 -0.87
C ARG A 64 -0.79 1.49 0.30
N GLN A 65 -1.38 1.66 1.47
CA GLN A 65 -0.68 2.12 2.66
C GLN A 65 -1.41 1.63 3.91
N VAL A 66 -0.67 1.06 4.86
CA VAL A 66 -1.21 0.61 6.14
C VAL A 66 -0.48 1.33 7.26
N SER A 67 -1.23 2.04 8.10
CA SER A 67 -0.75 2.66 9.32
C SER A 67 -1.51 2.09 10.52
N SER A 68 -1.06 2.42 11.72
CA SER A 68 -1.76 2.06 12.97
C SER A 68 -3.14 2.74 13.09
N THR A 69 -3.32 3.89 12.44
CA THR A 69 -4.53 4.73 12.57
C THR A 69 -5.43 4.70 11.34
N GLN A 70 -4.88 4.42 10.16
CA GLN A 70 -5.64 4.44 8.91
C GLN A 70 -5.08 3.46 7.88
N ILE A 71 -5.95 3.01 6.97
CA ILE A 71 -5.61 2.21 5.79
C ILE A 71 -6.01 3.00 4.55
N ARG A 72 -5.13 3.08 3.57
CA ARG A 72 -5.45 3.59 2.23
C ARG A 72 -5.48 2.43 1.25
N PHE A 73 -6.55 2.33 0.49
CA PHE A 73 -6.73 1.28 -0.51
C PHE A 73 -7.43 1.81 -1.76
N LEU A 74 -7.23 1.08 -2.86
CA LEU A 74 -8.02 1.25 -4.07
C LEU A 74 -9.07 0.15 -4.12
N TYR A 75 -10.30 0.53 -4.40
CA TYR A 75 -11.38 -0.38 -4.71
C TYR A 75 -11.62 -0.39 -6.22
N ARG A 76 -11.59 -1.57 -6.83
CA ARG A 76 -11.85 -1.79 -8.26
C ARG A 76 -13.05 -2.70 -8.41
N PRO A 77 -14.27 -2.15 -8.54
CA PRO A 77 -15.43 -2.96 -8.87
C PRO A 77 -15.26 -3.49 -10.29
N HIS A 78 -15.23 -4.81 -10.45
CA HIS A 78 -15.19 -5.47 -11.76
C HIS A 78 -16.55 -5.30 -12.44
N LEU A 79 -16.74 -4.19 -13.13
CA LEU A 79 -17.96 -3.87 -13.87
C LEU A 79 -17.77 -4.23 -15.34
N ARG A 80 -18.85 -4.53 -16.07
CA ARG A 80 -18.74 -4.70 -17.53
C ARG A 80 -18.49 -3.33 -18.17
N GLY A 81 -17.23 -3.02 -18.48
CA GLY A 81 -16.84 -1.75 -19.11
C GLY A 81 -15.45 -1.28 -18.67
N CYS A 82 -15.23 0.04 -18.62
CA CYS A 82 -14.05 0.60 -17.97
C CYS A 82 -14.17 0.40 -16.45
N ASP A 83 -13.24 -0.33 -15.85
CA ASP A 83 -13.19 -0.53 -14.39
C ASP A 83 -12.74 0.75 -13.69
N PRO A 84 -13.62 1.46 -12.96
CA PRO A 84 -13.22 2.66 -12.24
C PRO A 84 -12.41 2.27 -11.00
N SER A 85 -11.17 2.73 -10.87
CA SER A 85 -10.44 2.59 -9.61
C SER A 85 -10.78 3.73 -8.66
N LEU A 86 -11.48 3.42 -7.56
CA LEU A 86 -11.87 4.37 -6.53
C LEU A 86 -10.88 4.32 -5.36
N CYS A 87 -10.36 5.46 -4.94
CA CYS A 87 -9.44 5.53 -3.81
C CYS A 87 -10.17 5.86 -2.52
N TYR A 88 -9.93 5.06 -1.47
CA TYR A 88 -10.51 5.26 -0.14
C TYR A 88 -9.44 5.26 0.96
N VAL A 89 -9.74 6.00 2.02
CA VAL A 89 -9.04 6.01 3.30
C VAL A 89 -10.03 5.57 4.37
N LEU A 90 -9.67 4.53 5.11
CA LEU A 90 -10.41 4.00 6.24
C LEU A 90 -9.66 4.29 7.53
N MET A 91 -10.26 5.03 8.45
CA MET A 91 -9.71 5.21 9.80
C MET A 91 -10.04 3.99 10.66
N LEU A 92 -9.03 3.31 11.22
CA LEU A 92 -9.23 2.10 12.04
C LEU A 92 -9.92 2.41 13.37
N SER A 93 -9.71 3.60 13.93
CA SER A 93 -10.29 3.98 15.22
C SER A 93 -11.79 4.24 15.13
N SER A 94 -12.23 4.94 14.10
CA SER A 94 -13.61 5.42 13.93
C SER A 94 -14.40 4.66 12.87
N HIS A 95 -13.75 3.78 12.09
CA HIS A 95 -14.34 3.06 10.96
C HIS A 95 -14.95 3.98 9.90
N ILE A 96 -14.51 5.24 9.85
CA ILE A 96 -14.97 6.21 8.87
C ILE A 96 -14.24 5.95 7.55
N LEU A 97 -15.01 5.70 6.51
CA LEU A 97 -14.55 5.56 5.13
C LEU A 97 -14.66 6.92 4.42
N GLN A 98 -13.55 7.43 3.89
CA GLN A 98 -13.50 8.69 3.15
C GLN A 98 -12.87 8.47 1.77
N PRO A 99 -13.36 9.11 0.70
CA PRO A 99 -12.67 9.10 -0.57
C PRO A 99 -11.32 9.84 -0.44
N CYS A 100 -10.31 9.38 -1.16
CA CYS A 100 -9.04 10.10 -1.21
C CYS A 100 -9.25 11.48 -1.86
N ALA A 101 -8.70 12.53 -1.23
CA ALA A 101 -8.78 13.91 -1.74
C ALA A 101 -8.16 14.10 -3.14
N SER A 102 -7.37 13.13 -3.60
CA SER A 102 -6.82 13.06 -4.94
C SER A 102 -7.17 11.72 -5.57
N GLY A 103 -8.11 11.75 -6.52
CA GLY A 103 -8.23 10.71 -7.53
C GLY A 103 -6.95 10.73 -8.36
N SER A 104 -6.26 9.60 -8.41
CA SER A 104 -5.11 9.38 -9.30
C SER A 104 -5.43 8.20 -10.19
#